data_AF-A0A3R5VPH3-F1
#
_entry.id   AF-A0A3R5VPH3-F1
#
_cell.length_a   1.000
_cell.length_b   1.000
_cell.length_c   1.000
_cell.angle_alpha   90.00
_cell.angle_beta   90.00
_cell.angle_gamma   90.00
#
_symmetry.space_group_name_H-M   'P 1'
#
loop_
_entity.id
_entity.type
_entity.pdbx_description
1 polymer ?
#
loop_
_entity_poly.entity_id
_entity_poly.type
_entity_poly.pdbx_seq_one_letter_code
_entity_poly.pdbx_strand_id
1 'polypeptide(L)'
;MVKLANPMYTQWILEAIKKVKKQKQRPSEERICNAVSMSHGLDRKTVLEQLELSVKDGTILKVTNKGLNSYKNPDNPGRLALPKPKGFYKY
;
A
#
# COMPACT_ATOMS: atom_id res chain seq x y z
N MET A 1 -14.95 6.21 11.36
CA MET A 1 -14.71 4.92 10.67
C MET A 1 -13.48 4.30 11.32
N VAL A 2 -13.60 3.10 11.87
CA VAL A 2 -12.45 2.39 12.48
C VAL A 2 -11.63 1.79 11.33
N LYS A 3 -10.33 2.12 11.26
CA LYS A 3 -9.42 1.51 10.29
C LYS A 3 -9.10 0.09 10.75
N LEU A 4 -9.12 -0.87 9.83
CA LEU A 4 -8.77 -2.26 10.10
C LEU A 4 -7.26 -2.43 10.26
N ALA A 5 -6.47 -1.67 9.50
CA ALA A 5 -5.02 -1.67 9.59
C ALA A 5 -4.54 -0.78 10.73
N ASN A 6 -3.44 -1.20 11.36
CA ASN A 6 -2.75 -0.36 12.33
C ASN A 6 -2.11 0.83 11.58
N PRO A 7 -2.47 2.07 11.93
CA PRO A 7 -2.01 3.26 11.22
C PRO A 7 -0.47 3.42 11.22
N MET A 8 0.21 2.92 12.26
CA MET A 8 1.67 2.92 12.34
C MET A 8 2.29 1.99 11.30
N TYR A 9 1.77 0.77 11.16
CA TYR A 9 2.24 -0.19 10.17
C TYR A 9 1.89 0.25 8.75
N THR A 10 0.70 0.81 8.53
CA THR A 10 0.34 1.42 7.25
C THR A 10 1.33 2.53 6.85
N GLN A 11 1.74 3.38 7.79
CA GLN A 11 2.72 4.44 7.53
C GLN A 11 4.07 3.86 7.07
N TRP A 12 4.59 2.85 7.78
CA TRP A 12 5.84 2.19 7.41
C TRP A 12 5.78 1.53 6.04
N ILE A 13 4.64 0.90 5.72
CA ILE A 13 4.40 0.30 4.41
C ILE A 13 4.36 1.37 3.31
N LEU A 14 3.70 2.51 3.54
CA LEU A 14 3.67 3.62 2.57
C LEU A 14 5.05 4.21 2.33
N GLU A 15 5.87 4.34 3.37
CA GLU A 15 7.26 4.78 3.27
C GLU A 15 8.11 3.78 2.48
N ALA A 16 7.93 2.48 2.72
CA ALA A 16 8.55 1.43 1.94
C ALA A 16 8.15 1.49 0.46
N ILE A 17 6.87 1.65 0.14
CA ILE A 17 6.39 1.83 -1.24
C ILE A 17 7.03 3.06 -1.89
N LYS A 18 7.11 4.18 -1.17
CA LYS A 18 7.75 5.43 -1.65
C LYS A 18 9.23 5.22 -1.93
N LYS A 19 9.94 4.49 -1.06
CA LYS A 19 11.37 4.16 -1.20
C LYS A 19 11.61 3.25 -2.42
N VAL A 20 10.82 2.19 -2.57
CA VAL A 20 10.92 1.28 -3.73
C VAL A 20 10.63 2.01 -5.04
N LYS A 21 9.59 2.86 -5.06
CA LYS A 21 9.26 3.71 -6.23
C LYS A 21 10.39 4.70 -6.55
N LYS A 22 11.04 5.30 -5.55
CA LYS A 22 12.20 6.19 -5.73
C LYS A 22 13.38 5.46 -6.38
N GLN A 23 13.57 4.18 -6.08
CA GLN A 23 14.57 3.32 -6.71
C GLN A 23 14.17 2.85 -8.12
N LYS A 24 13.06 3.35 -8.69
CA LYS A 24 12.47 2.92 -9.97
C LYS A 24 12.17 1.41 -10.02
N GLN A 25 12.00 0.79 -8.85
CA GLN A 25 11.65 -0.61 -8.72
C GLN A 25 10.14 -0.77 -8.51
N ARG A 26 9.65 -1.98 -8.77
CA ARG A 26 8.27 -2.35 -8.54
C ARG A 26 8.01 -2.56 -7.04
N PRO A 27 7.00 -1.90 -6.44
CA PRO A 27 6.57 -2.18 -5.06
C PRO A 27 5.77 -3.49 -5.01
N SER A 28 6.48 -4.62 -5.06
CA SER A 28 5.93 -5.95 -4.79
C SER A 28 5.89 -6.22 -3.28
N GLU A 29 5.14 -7.25 -2.88
CA GLU A 29 5.07 -7.71 -1.49
C GLU A 29 6.46 -7.95 -0.90
N GLU A 30 7.30 -8.65 -1.65
CA GLU A 30 8.67 -8.96 -1.26
C GLU A 30 9.51 -7.69 -1.04
N ARG A 31 9.45 -6.73 -1.98
CA ARG A 31 10.23 -5.48 -1.87
C ARG A 31 9.76 -4.62 -0.71
N ILE A 32 8.45 -4.59 -0.46
CA ILE A 32 7.86 -3.87 0.66
C ILE A 32 8.27 -4.52 1.97
N CYS A 33 8.13 -5.84 2.11
CA CYS A 33 8.54 -6.58 3.31
C CYS A 33 10.02 -6.37 3.61
N ASN A 34 10.90 -6.50 2.61
CA ASN A 34 12.33 -6.28 2.80
C ASN A 34 12.62 -4.82 3.21
N ALA A 35 11.97 -3.84 2.59
CA ALA A 35 12.17 -2.44 2.92
C ALA A 35 11.68 -2.08 4.34
N VAL A 36 10.53 -2.61 4.77
CA VAL A 36 10.01 -2.40 6.12
C VAL A 36 10.87 -3.14 7.16
N SER A 37 11.24 -4.40 6.89
CA SER A 37 12.13 -5.18 7.77
C SER A 37 13.47 -4.49 7.96
N MET A 38 14.10 -3.99 6.89
CA MET A 38 15.37 -3.27 6.97
C MET A 38 15.28 -1.92 7.70
N SER A 39 14.12 -1.26 7.70
CA SER A 39 13.99 0.09 8.26
C SER A 39 13.39 0.10 9.68
N HIS A 40 12.51 -0.85 9.99
CA HIS A 40 11.73 -0.91 11.23
C HIS A 40 11.81 -2.26 11.95
N GLY A 41 12.47 -3.28 11.37
CA GLY A 41 12.59 -4.61 11.98
C GLY A 41 11.29 -5.42 12.00
N LEU A 42 10.26 -5.02 11.24
CA LEU A 42 8.97 -5.70 11.27
C LEU A 42 8.99 -7.03 10.48
N ASP A 43 8.38 -8.06 11.06
CA ASP A 43 8.25 -9.37 10.44
C ASP A 43 7.44 -9.35 9.15
N ARG A 44 7.89 -10.16 8.18
CA ARG A 44 7.22 -10.32 6.88
C ARG A 44 5.74 -10.66 7.02
N LYS A 45 5.37 -11.58 7.92
CA LYS A 45 3.98 -12.00 8.11
C LYS A 45 3.09 -10.82 8.50
N THR A 46 3.54 -10.04 9.49
CA THR A 46 2.85 -8.85 9.96
C THR A 46 2.75 -7.78 8.87
N VAL A 47 3.82 -7.57 8.09
CA VAL A 47 3.79 -6.63 6.96
C VAL A 47 2.75 -7.05 5.93
N LEU A 48 2.68 -8.33 5.56
CA LEU A 48 1.71 -8.82 4.57
C LEU A 48 0.27 -8.66 5.06
N GLU A 49 -0.01 -9.03 6.30
CA GLU A 49 -1.33 -8.88 6.90
C GLU A 49 -1.75 -7.40 6.92
N GLN A 50 -0.87 -6.52 7.40
CA GLN A 50 -1.15 -5.08 7.48
C GLN A 50 -1.26 -4.42 6.10
N LEU A 51 -0.51 -4.91 5.12
CA LEU A 51 -0.63 -4.49 3.72
C LEU A 51 -2.02 -4.84 3.17
N GLU A 52 -2.51 -6.05 3.45
CA GLU A 52 -3.83 -6.50 3.01
C GLU A 52 -4.96 -5.73 3.71
N LEU A 53 -4.85 -5.50 5.02
CA LEU A 53 -5.79 -4.67 5.77
C LEU A 53 -5.78 -3.23 5.26
N SER A 54 -4.61 -2.67 4.95
CA SER A 54 -4.48 -1.32 4.39
C SER A 54 -5.11 -1.21 3.00
N VAL A 55 -5.08 -2.29 2.21
CA VAL A 55 -5.80 -2.38 0.93
C VAL A 55 -7.31 -2.41 1.14
N LYS A 56 -7.81 -3.17 2.13
CA LYS A 56 -9.24 -3.19 2.49
C LYS A 56 -9.72 -1.83 2.99
N ASP A 57 -8.89 -1.12 3.75
CA ASP A 57 -9.17 0.25 4.23
C ASP A 57 -9.09 1.31 3.11
N GLY A 58 -8.62 0.95 1.92
CA GLY A 58 -8.42 1.89 0.81
C GLY A 58 -7.24 2.87 1.01
N THR A 59 -6.40 2.64 2.02
CA THR A 59 -5.20 3.46 2.29
C THR A 59 -4.02 3.03 1.40
N ILE A 60 -4.08 1.83 0.82
CA ILE A 60 -3.13 1.32 -0.16
C ILE A 60 -3.91 0.71 -1.33
N LEU A 61 -3.39 0.88 -2.54
CA LEU A 61 -3.97 0.29 -3.74
C LEU A 61 -3.18 -0.90 -4.21
N LYS A 62 -3.87 -2.04 -4.36
CA LYS A 62 -3.35 -3.22 -5.03
C LYS A 62 -3.70 -3.15 -6.52
N VAL A 63 -2.68 -3.22 -7.37
CA VAL A 63 -2.81 -3.26 -8.83
C VAL A 63 -2.22 -4.56 -9.34
N THR A 64 -3.04 -5.39 -9.97
CA THR A 64 -2.60 -6.63 -10.61
C THR A 64 -2.38 -6.39 -12.09
N ASN A 65 -1.20 -6.75 -12.61
CA ASN A 65 -0.87 -6.67 -14.02
C ASN A 65 -0.19 -7.96 -14.45
N LYS A 66 -0.79 -8.67 -15.41
CA LYS A 66 -0.31 -9.98 -15.92
C LYS A 66 0.02 -10.97 -14.79
N GLY A 67 -0.86 -11.09 -13.80
CA GLY A 67 -0.69 -11.98 -12.64
C GLY A 67 0.24 -11.47 -11.54
N LEU A 68 0.92 -10.33 -11.74
CA LEU A 68 1.81 -9.77 -10.75
C LEU A 68 1.11 -8.64 -9.98
N ASN A 69 1.25 -8.64 -8.65
CA ASN A 69 0.70 -7.59 -7.79
C ASN A 69 1.68 -6.43 -7.60
N SER A 70 1.16 -5.20 -7.54
CA SER A 70 1.90 -3.97 -7.22
C SER A 70 1.09 -3.18 -6.22
N TYR A 71 1.77 -2.56 -5.26
CA TYR A 71 1.11 -1.74 -4.25
C TYR A 71 1.47 -0.27 -4.43
N LYS A 72 0.49 0.62 -4.30
CA LYS A 72 0.63 2.06 -4.55
C LYS A 72 -0.08 2.88 -3.50
N ASN A 73 0.39 4.11 -3.28
CA ASN A 73 -0.30 5.10 -2.46
C ASN A 73 -1.47 5.71 -3.28
N PRO A 74 -2.72 5.72 -2.74
CA PRO A 74 -3.87 6.33 -3.40
C PRO A 74 -3.74 7.83 -3.66
N ASP A 75 -3.03 8.57 -2.81
CA ASP A 75 -2.77 10.00 -2.98
C ASP A 75 -1.74 10.30 -4.08
N ASN A 76 -0.98 9.28 -4.51
CA ASN A 76 -0.05 9.40 -5.63
C ASN A 76 -0.23 8.25 -6.63
N PRO A 77 -1.38 8.21 -7.34
CA PRO A 77 -1.71 7.12 -8.26
C PRO A 77 -0.75 6.99 -9.45
N GLY A 78 0.07 8.01 -9.71
CA GLY A 78 0.76 8.17 -11.00
C GLY A 78 -0.27 8.31 -12.12
N ARG A 79 -0.02 7.72 -13.30
CA ARG A 79 -0.94 7.75 -14.45
C ARG A 79 -2.25 6.97 -14.27
N LEU A 80 -2.37 6.18 -13.20
CA LEU A 80 -3.61 5.45 -12.91
C LEU A 80 -4.46 6.28 -11.97
N ALA A 81 -5.05 7.37 -12.46
CA ALA A 81 -6.10 8.04 -11.70
C ALA A 81 -7.15 6.98 -11.33
N LEU A 82 -7.27 6.66 -10.04
CA LEU A 82 -8.44 5.95 -9.58
C LEU A 82 -9.66 6.80 -9.92
N PRO A 83 -10.77 6.21 -10.37
CA PRO A 83 -12.04 6.89 -10.21
C PRO A 83 -12.20 7.18 -8.72
N LYS A 84 -12.29 8.47 -8.36
CA LYS A 84 -12.65 8.89 -7.00
C LYS A 84 -13.87 8.04 -6.59
N PRO A 85 -13.93 7.50 -5.36
CA PRO A 85 -15.17 6.92 -4.89
C PRO A 85 -16.24 8.00 -5.08
N LYS A 86 -17.26 7.71 -5.89
CA LYS A 86 -18.41 8.60 -6.06
C LYS A 86 -18.91 8.84 -4.65
N GLY A 87 -18.67 10.04 -4.13
CA GLY A 87 -19.37 10.52 -2.95
C GLY A 87 -20.84 10.29 -3.24
N PHE A 88 -21.50 9.58 -2.32
CA PHE A 88 -22.96 9.57 -2.27
C PHE A 88 -23.38 11.04 -2.24
N TYR A 89 -23.80 11.56 -3.40
CA TYR A 89 -24.54 12.81 -3.44
C TYR A 89 -25.83 12.52 -2.67
N LYS A 90 -25.90 13.06 -1.46
CA LYS A 90 -27.15 13.16 -0.71
C LYS A 90 -28.09 14.02 -1.55
N TYR A 91 -29.25 13.45 -1.87
CA TYR A 91 -30.45 14.22 -2.19
C TYR A 91 -30.97 14.90 -0.92
#